data_AF-A0A1C6AG54-F1
#
_entry.id   AF-A0A1C6AG54-F1
#
_cell.length_a   1.000
_cell.length_b   1.000
_cell.length_c   1.000
_cell.angle_alpha   90.00
_cell.angle_beta   90.00
_cell.angle_gamma   90.00
#
_symmetry.space_group_name_H-M   'P 1'
#
loop_
_entity.id
_entity.type
_entity.pdbx_description
1 polymer ?
#
loop_
_entity_poly.entity_id
_entity_poly.type
_entity_poly.pdbx_seq_one_letter_code
_entity_poly.pdbx_strand_id
1 'polypeptide(L)'
;MRKAAGMSQEQLAEILCTKKATISAYENDHIDIKSSIVLEIAKALNCSGSYLLEGKKAEALDARIMDALLELKNDQMREVALKQIQALALLG
;
A
#
# COMPACT_ATOMS: atom_id res chain seq x y z
N MET A 1 9.47 -4.31 -2.11
CA MET A 1 8.23 -3.96 -1.38
C MET A 1 8.55 -3.49 0.03
N ARG A 2 8.79 -4.39 0.99
CA ARG A 2 9.22 -4.02 2.36
C ARG A 2 10.42 -3.06 2.40
N LYS A 3 11.47 -3.36 1.61
CA LYS A 3 12.64 -2.47 1.45
C LYS A 3 12.27 -1.06 0.98
N ALA A 4 11.26 -0.91 0.12
CA ALA A 4 10.78 0.39 -0.35
C ALA A 4 9.99 1.15 0.73
N ALA A 5 9.43 0.44 1.71
CA ALA A 5 8.86 1.01 2.92
C ALA A 5 9.91 1.20 4.06
N GLY A 6 11.21 1.02 3.79
CA GLY A 6 12.29 1.25 4.76
C GLY A 6 12.36 0.25 5.92
N MET A 7 11.62 -0.86 5.84
CA MET A 7 11.48 -1.82 6.93
C MET A 7 12.47 -2.99 6.76
N SER A 8 13.02 -3.57 7.83
CA SER A 8 13.85 -4.81 7.86
C SER A 8 13.01 -6.10 7.94
N GLN A 9 13.57 -7.27 7.62
CA GLN A 9 12.81 -8.54 7.69
C GLN A 9 12.37 -8.82 9.12
N GLU A 10 13.22 -8.52 10.09
CA GLU A 10 12.96 -8.60 11.53
C GLU A 10 11.79 -7.69 11.93
N GLN A 11 11.77 -6.43 11.49
CA GLN A 11 10.66 -5.51 11.80
C GLN A 11 9.32 -5.97 11.20
N LEU A 12 9.32 -6.46 9.96
CA LEU A 12 8.10 -6.99 9.37
C LEU A 12 7.64 -8.27 10.09
N ALA A 13 8.59 -9.09 10.54
CA ALA A 13 8.31 -10.28 11.30
C ALA A 13 7.68 -9.95 12.67
N GLU A 14 8.18 -8.93 13.36
CA GLU A 14 7.62 -8.44 14.62
C GLU A 14 6.17 -7.96 14.44
N ILE A 15 5.88 -7.17 13.40
CA ILE A 15 4.52 -6.69 13.10
C ILE A 15 3.56 -7.86 12.83
N LEU A 16 4.04 -8.89 12.15
CA LEU A 16 3.25 -10.08 11.78
C LEU A 16 3.31 -11.18 12.86
N CYS A 17 3.91 -10.91 14.03
CA CYS A 17 4.09 -11.87 15.12
C CYS A 17 4.67 -13.22 14.63
N THR A 18 5.65 -13.17 13.73
CA THR A 18 6.27 -14.34 13.10
C THR A 18 7.79 -14.29 13.21
N LYS A 19 8.47 -15.30 12.66
CA LYS A 19 9.94 -15.37 12.65
C LYS A 19 10.49 -14.66 11.42
N LYS A 20 11.64 -14.00 11.56
CA LYS A 20 12.39 -13.45 10.42
C LYS A 20 12.65 -14.49 9.33
N ALA A 21 12.96 -15.73 9.72
CA ALA A 21 13.13 -16.83 8.78
C ALA A 21 11.87 -17.08 7.91
N THR A 22 10.67 -16.91 8.47
CA THR A 22 9.41 -17.02 7.73
C THR A 22 9.28 -15.91 6.69
N ILE A 23 9.61 -14.66 7.06
CA ILE A 23 9.64 -13.53 6.10
C ILE A 23 10.67 -13.78 5.00
N SER A 24 11.85 -14.29 5.35
CA SER A 24 12.86 -14.66 4.36
C SER A 24 12.35 -15.77 3.44
N ALA A 25 11.62 -16.77 3.95
CA ALA A 25 11.06 -17.84 3.13
C ALA A 25 9.98 -17.31 2.17
N TYR A 26 9.14 -16.38 2.62
CA TYR A 26 8.19 -15.67 1.76
C TYR A 26 8.87 -14.86 0.66
N GLU A 27 9.92 -14.09 1.00
CA GLU A 27 10.61 -13.22 0.04
C GLU A 27 11.44 -14.01 -1.00
N ASN A 28 11.84 -15.25 -0.70
CA ASN A 28 12.63 -16.11 -1.59
C ASN A 28 11.81 -17.27 -2.20
N ASP A 29 10.48 -17.21 -2.11
CA ASP A 29 9.57 -18.19 -2.71
C ASP A 29 9.81 -19.64 -2.23
N HIS A 30 10.28 -19.79 -0.99
CA HIS A 30 10.53 -21.12 -0.41
C HIS A 30 9.28 -21.74 0.21
N ILE A 31 8.28 -20.93 0.55
CA ILE A 31 6.99 -21.38 1.10
C ILE A 31 5.86 -20.52 0.54
N ASP A 32 4.69 -21.13 0.37
CA ASP A 32 3.48 -20.43 -0.04
C ASP A 32 2.99 -19.46 1.05
N ILE A 33 2.46 -18.32 0.60
CA ILE A 33 1.85 -17.31 1.47
C ILE A 33 0.33 -17.49 1.44
N LYS A 34 -0.27 -17.77 2.60
CA LYS A 34 -1.73 -17.75 2.72
C LYS A 34 -2.27 -16.35 2.45
N SER A 35 -3.41 -16.25 1.78
CA SER A 35 -4.05 -14.97 1.44
C SER A 35 -4.30 -14.07 2.67
N SER A 36 -4.63 -14.64 3.83
CA SER A 36 -4.77 -13.89 5.08
C SER A 36 -3.49 -13.15 5.48
N ILE A 37 -2.33 -13.79 5.29
CA ILE A 37 -1.03 -13.21 5.59
C ILE A 37 -0.65 -12.13 4.56
N VAL A 38 -1.02 -12.32 3.29
CA VAL A 38 -0.85 -11.28 2.25
C VAL A 38 -1.57 -9.99 2.65
N LEU A 39 -2.80 -10.09 3.19
CA LEU A 39 -3.55 -8.91 3.65
C LEU A 39 -2.91 -8.24 4.86
N GLU A 40 -2.35 -9.01 5.79
CA GLU A 40 -1.62 -8.46 6.94
C GLU A 40 -0.33 -7.76 6.50
N ILE A 41 0.42 -8.35 5.56
CA ILE A 41 1.59 -7.72 4.94
C ILE A 41 1.18 -6.41 4.22
N ALA A 42 0.06 -6.41 3.49
CA ALA A 42 -0.45 -5.23 2.80
C ALA A 42 -0.73 -4.07 3.76
N LYS A 43 -1.40 -4.37 4.88
CA LYS A 43 -1.65 -3.40 5.95
C LYS A 43 -0.34 -2.89 6.57
N ALA A 44 0.57 -3.79 6.91
CA ALA A 44 1.87 -3.46 7.51
C ALA A 44 2.73 -2.57 6.59
N LEU A 45 2.62 -2.75 5.28
CA LEU A 45 3.36 -1.99 4.27
C LEU A 45 2.57 -0.80 3.69
N ASN A 46 1.38 -0.53 4.22
CA ASN A 46 0.45 0.50 3.75
C ASN A 46 0.25 0.49 2.23
N CYS A 47 -0.01 -0.70 1.67
CA CYS A 47 -0.27 -0.90 0.25
C CYS A 47 -1.48 -1.82 0.04
N SER A 48 -1.86 -2.05 -1.22
CA SER A 48 -2.95 -3.00 -1.54
C SER A 48 -2.43 -4.44 -1.62
N GLY A 49 -3.29 -5.41 -1.30
CA GLY A 49 -2.98 -6.82 -1.51
C GLY A 49 -2.73 -7.15 -2.99
N SER A 50 -3.45 -6.49 -3.90
CA SER A 50 -3.23 -6.63 -5.36
C SER A 50 -1.82 -6.19 -5.76
N TYR A 51 -1.28 -5.13 -5.15
CA TYR A 51 0.08 -4.67 -5.42
C TYR A 51 1.14 -5.71 -5.02
N LEU A 52 0.86 -6.53 -4.01
CA LEU A 52 1.73 -7.63 -3.59
C LEU A 52 1.64 -8.85 -4.53
N LEU A 53 0.45 -9.14 -5.07
CA LEU A 53 0.19 -10.33 -5.88
C LEU A 53 0.48 -10.14 -7.38
N GLU A 54 0.15 -8.96 -7.91
CA GLU A 54 0.24 -8.65 -9.34
C GLU A 54 1.51 -7.85 -9.68
N GLY A 55 2.21 -7.34 -8.65
CA GLY A 55 3.29 -6.38 -8.82
C GLY A 55 2.79 -5.01 -9.30
N LYS A 56 3.70 -4.14 -9.75
CA LYS A 56 3.29 -2.84 -10.32
C LYS A 56 2.54 -3.05 -11.64
N LYS A 57 1.23 -2.76 -11.65
CA LYS A 57 0.61 -2.01 -12.74
C LYS A 57 -0.17 -0.83 -12.15
N ALA A 58 0.53 0.30 -12.02
CA ALA A 58 -0.09 1.59 -11.77
C ALA A 58 -0.10 2.35 -13.10
N GLU A 59 -1.28 2.60 -13.65
CA GLU A 59 -1.43 3.77 -14.53
C GLU A 59 -1.08 4.98 -13.69
N ALA A 60 -0.12 5.78 -14.15
CA ALA A 60 0.49 6.82 -13.34
C ALA A 60 -0.55 7.88 -12.99
N LEU A 61 -0.94 7.95 -11.72
CA LEU A 61 -1.69 9.08 -11.19
C LEU A 61 -0.79 10.31 -11.29
N ASP A 62 -1.28 11.37 -11.94
CA ASP A 62 -0.54 12.62 -12.09
C ASP A 62 -0.20 13.19 -10.71
N ALA A 63 1.09 13.37 -10.45
CA ALA A 63 1.62 13.82 -9.16
C ALA A 63 1.01 15.16 -8.72
N ARG A 64 0.62 16.02 -9.67
CA ARG A 64 -0.02 17.31 -9.38
C ARG A 64 -1.36 17.16 -8.65
N ILE A 65 -2.07 16.04 -8.87
CA ILE A 65 -3.33 15.74 -8.18
C ILE A 65 -3.06 15.37 -6.72
N MET A 66 -2.01 14.59 -6.47
CA MET A 66 -1.63 14.18 -5.13
C MET A 66 -1.15 15.37 -4.29
N ASP A 67 -0.29 16.22 -4.85
CA ASP A 67 0.22 17.41 -4.17
C ASP A 67 -0.90 18.38 -3.79
N ALA A 68 -1.85 18.60 -4.71
CA ALA A 68 -3.01 19.45 -4.47
C ALA A 68 -3.90 18.93 -3.31
N LEU A 69 -4.07 17.61 -3.20
CA LEU A 69 -4.85 17.02 -2.11
C LEU A 69 -4.14 17.10 -0.76
N LEU A 70 -2.80 17.01 -0.75
CA LEU A 70 -1.99 17.08 0.47
C LEU A 70 -1.92 18.51 1.06
N GLU A 71 -1.94 19.55 0.21
CA GLU A 71 -1.94 20.97 0.63
C GLU A 71 -3.24 21.41 1.33
N LEU A 72 -4.31 20.65 1.19
CA LEU A 72 -5.56 20.90 1.90
C LEU A 72 -5.35 20.54 3.38
N LYS A 73 -5.16 21.55 4.23
CA LYS A 73 -4.89 21.33 5.67
C LYS A 73 -6.12 20.97 6.50
N ASN A 74 -7.31 21.19 5.94
CA ASN A 74 -8.58 20.91 6.58
C ASN A 74 -9.19 19.63 6.02
N ASP A 75 -9.51 18.67 6.89
CA ASP A 75 -10.11 17.40 6.50
C ASP A 75 -11.47 17.59 5.81
N GLN A 76 -12.25 18.60 6.18
CA GLN A 76 -13.48 18.95 5.45
C GLN A 76 -13.18 19.44 4.03
N MET A 77 -12.08 20.16 3.81
CA MET A 77 -11.67 20.61 2.48
C MET A 77 -11.11 19.47 1.63
N ARG A 78 -10.36 18.54 2.24
CA ARG A 78 -9.94 17.29 1.57
C ARG A 78 -11.16 16.48 1.15
N GLU A 79 -12.17 16.38 2.01
CA GLU A 79 -13.39 15.65 1.71
C GLU A 79 -14.19 16.30 0.57
N VAL A 80 -14.23 17.63 0.52
CA VAL A 80 -14.84 18.36 -0.60
C VAL A 80 -14.05 18.18 -1.89
N ALA A 81 -12.72 18.31 -1.85
CA ALA A 81 -11.87 18.10 -3.03
C ALA A 81 -11.97 16.67 -3.56
N LEU A 82 -12.06 15.68 -2.68
CA LEU A 82 -12.32 14.29 -3.05
C LEU A 82 -13.69 14.14 -3.73
N LYS A 83 -14.75 14.75 -3.19
CA LYS A 83 -16.10 14.76 -3.81
C LYS A 83 -16.11 15.44 -5.18
N GLN A 84 -15.29 16.47 -5.37
CA GLN A 84 -15.17 17.17 -6.65
C GLN A 84 -14.41 16.36 -7.70
N ILE A 85 -13.29 15.73 -7.34
CA ILE A 85 -12.56 14.83 -8.24
C ILE A 85 -13.45 13.64 -8.64
N GLN A 86 -14.23 13.11 -7.69
CA GLN A 86 -15.23 12.07 -7.97
C GLN A 86 -16.33 12.56 -8.91
N ALA A 87 -16.83 13.78 -8.74
CA ALA A 87 -17.84 14.36 -9.62
C ALA A 87 -17.32 14.57 -11.05
N LEU A 88 -16.06 15.02 -11.21
CA LEU A 88 -15.43 15.17 -12.53
C LEU A 88 -15.28 13.82 -13.24
N ALA A 89 -14.96 12.76 -12.51
CA ALA A 89 -14.91 11.40 -13.06
C ALA A 89 -16.28 10.85 -13.50
N LEU A 90 -17.40 11.44 -13.06
CA LEU A 90 -18.76 11.08 -13.50
C LEU A 90 -19.22 11.83 -14.76
N LEU A 91 -18.51 12.89 -15.14
CA LEU A 91 -18.87 13.76 -16.28
C LEU A 91 -18.03 13.51 -17.53
N GLY A 92 -16.90 12.79 -17.41
CA GLY A 92 -16.07 12.33 -18.52
C GLY A 92 -16.41 10.90 -18.92
#